data_AF-E0MSH8-F1
#
_entry.id   AF-E0MSH8-F1
#
_cell.length_a   1.000
_cell.length_b   1.000
_cell.length_c   1.000
_cell.angle_alpha   90.00
_cell.angle_beta   90.00
_cell.angle_gamma   90.00
#
_symmetry.space_group_name_H-M   'P 1'
#
loop_
_entity.id
_entity.type
_entity.pdbx_description
1 polymer ?
#
loop_
_entity_poly.entity_id
_entity_poly.type
_entity_poly.pdbx_seq_one_letter_code
_entity_poly.pdbx_strand_id
1 'polypeptide(L)'
;MKKYEVFISSTFKDLRKERQAVQDVVIRAGDFPVQMESFPASDQEQFEYIKTLIDSCDYYVLIIAGRYGTQSKAGLSYTHREYQYAVSSGVPVLAFIHGNLPSISAKKSETTLDGKAALQKFIGEVEKGRLRRSWTDIGSLKLAVREALDHAKAISPRTGWVSAATVSSADVLADLHSFRKENDRLKAQVGELIIDFPLPDIPSPTDTFGCNIGPVAPSGFATQQGSFFSVRINWTDMFIHFHRNLSWSSNDWNGEDYYYVNEEESMTAIGSSIAKTIDPMISENLFSIFKADFDRIKSYYLEAGLFTEAGGQPFTEMGNKISRRQQISGNSDSSLEIVSGTLKVSPISVAEADDDIPF
;
A
#
# COMPACT_ATOMS: atom_id res chain seq x y z
N MET A 1 -7.94 -3.91 -33.33
CA MET A 1 -8.37 -2.51 -33.14
C MET A 1 -9.31 -2.45 -31.96
N LYS A 2 -9.06 -1.57 -30.98
CA LYS A 2 -9.95 -1.39 -29.83
C LYS A 2 -11.17 -0.56 -30.24
N LYS A 3 -12.33 -0.88 -29.68
CA LYS A 3 -13.56 -0.09 -29.79
C LYS A 3 -13.87 0.50 -28.41
N TYR A 4 -14.54 1.64 -28.34
CA TYR A 4 -14.80 2.30 -27.07
C TYR A 4 -16.29 2.50 -26.81
N GLU A 5 -16.71 2.53 -25.55
CA GLU A 5 -18.04 2.99 -25.14
C GLU A 5 -18.01 4.49 -24.87
N VAL A 6 -18.92 5.23 -25.51
CA VAL A 6 -18.99 6.69 -25.42
C VAL A 6 -20.35 7.13 -24.91
N PHE A 7 -20.40 7.65 -23.70
CA PHE A 7 -21.62 8.22 -23.12
C PHE A 7 -21.92 9.58 -23.74
N ILE A 8 -23.15 9.81 -24.24
CA ILE A 8 -23.54 11.08 -24.85
C ILE A 8 -24.58 11.79 -23.97
N SER A 9 -24.13 12.82 -23.27
CA SER A 9 -24.93 13.63 -22.36
C SER A 9 -25.27 15.00 -22.97
N SER A 10 -26.55 15.38 -22.86
CA SER A 10 -27.06 16.69 -23.25
C SER A 10 -28.49 16.87 -22.73
N THR A 11 -29.05 18.07 -22.84
CA THR A 11 -30.50 18.23 -22.83
C THR A 11 -31.12 17.49 -24.03
N PHE A 12 -32.34 16.94 -23.85
CA PHE A 12 -32.92 16.07 -24.88
C PHE A 12 -33.82 16.81 -25.88
N LYS A 13 -34.85 17.53 -25.40
CA LYS A 13 -35.94 18.05 -26.25
C LYS A 13 -35.46 19.01 -27.35
N ASP A 14 -34.44 19.81 -27.06
CA ASP A 14 -33.88 20.84 -27.92
C ASP A 14 -32.74 20.36 -28.82
N LEU A 15 -32.04 19.28 -28.44
CA LEU A 15 -30.83 18.79 -29.09
C LEU A 15 -30.96 17.43 -29.77
N ARG A 16 -32.17 16.95 -30.07
CA ARG A 16 -32.38 15.64 -30.71
C ARG A 16 -31.56 15.43 -31.99
N LYS A 17 -31.48 16.45 -32.85
CA LYS A 17 -30.75 16.34 -34.13
C LYS A 17 -29.24 16.29 -33.91
N GLU A 18 -28.78 17.08 -32.95
CA GLU A 18 -27.40 17.19 -32.52
C GLU A 18 -26.93 15.90 -31.85
N ARG A 19 -27.74 15.30 -30.98
CA ARG A 19 -27.50 13.97 -30.36
C ARG A 19 -27.41 12.86 -31.41
N GLN A 20 -28.35 12.81 -32.34
CA GLN A 20 -28.31 11.83 -33.44
C GLN A 20 -27.05 12.00 -34.28
N ALA A 21 -26.69 13.24 -34.60
CA ALA A 21 -25.48 13.55 -35.35
C ALA A 21 -24.21 13.07 -34.65
N VAL A 22 -24.11 13.25 -33.33
CA VAL A 22 -22.99 12.76 -32.52
C VAL A 22 -23.00 11.23 -32.43
N GLN A 23 -24.16 10.60 -32.29
CA GLN A 23 -24.32 9.15 -32.35
C GLN A 23 -23.73 8.57 -33.64
N ASP A 24 -24.11 9.14 -34.78
CA ASP A 24 -23.61 8.71 -36.09
C ASP A 24 -22.08 8.81 -36.18
N VAL A 25 -21.49 9.85 -35.58
CA VAL A 25 -20.03 10.04 -35.55
C VAL A 25 -19.35 8.96 -34.73
N VAL A 26 -19.87 8.66 -33.54
CA VAL A 26 -19.35 7.59 -32.66
C VAL A 26 -19.41 6.23 -33.38
N ILE A 27 -20.55 5.90 -33.99
CA ILE A 27 -20.71 4.65 -34.75
C ILE A 27 -19.75 4.58 -35.93
N ARG A 28 -19.61 5.67 -36.71
CA ARG A 28 -18.68 5.73 -37.86
C ARG A 28 -17.21 5.67 -37.44
N ALA A 29 -16.89 6.04 -36.20
CA ALA A 29 -15.57 5.87 -35.62
C ALA A 29 -15.29 4.41 -35.17
N GLY A 30 -16.30 3.53 -35.23
CA GLY A 30 -16.21 2.12 -34.83
C GLY A 30 -16.50 1.87 -33.35
N ASP A 31 -16.98 2.88 -32.63
CA ASP A 31 -17.29 2.85 -31.20
C ASP A 31 -18.78 2.61 -30.93
N PHE A 32 -19.11 2.41 -29.66
CA PHE A 32 -20.47 2.16 -29.18
C PHE A 32 -21.03 3.40 -28.47
N PRO A 33 -22.07 4.05 -29.02
CA PRO A 33 -22.72 5.16 -28.32
C PRO A 33 -23.64 4.66 -27.21
N VAL A 34 -23.49 5.20 -26.01
CA VAL A 34 -24.39 4.97 -24.86
C VAL A 34 -25.23 6.22 -24.64
N GLN A 35 -26.55 6.07 -24.70
CA GLN A 35 -27.50 7.19 -24.62
C GLN A 35 -28.78 6.81 -23.86
N MET A 36 -29.41 7.82 -23.25
CA MET A 36 -30.63 7.67 -22.44
C MET A 36 -31.81 7.04 -23.19
N GLU A 37 -31.85 7.21 -24.50
CA GLU A 37 -32.90 6.70 -25.38
C GLU A 37 -32.85 5.18 -25.52
N SER A 38 -31.71 4.55 -25.18
CA SER A 38 -31.52 3.10 -25.22
C SER A 38 -31.79 2.43 -23.86
N PHE A 39 -32.23 3.18 -22.86
CA PHE A 39 -32.41 2.64 -21.51
C PHE A 39 -33.68 1.78 -21.43
N PRO A 40 -33.60 0.58 -20.82
CA PRO A 40 -34.76 -0.28 -20.62
C PRO A 40 -35.74 0.34 -19.61
N ALA A 41 -37.00 -0.06 -19.68
CA ALA A 41 -37.94 0.21 -18.59
C ALA A 41 -37.45 -0.50 -17.31
N SER A 42 -37.25 0.27 -16.24
CA SER A 42 -36.69 -0.21 -14.96
C SER A 42 -37.42 0.44 -13.79
N ASP A 43 -37.43 -0.24 -12.64
CA ASP A 43 -37.96 0.20 -11.35
C ASP A 43 -36.95 1.01 -10.52
N GLN A 44 -35.69 1.09 -10.96
CA GLN A 44 -34.62 1.83 -10.30
C GLN A 44 -34.75 3.35 -10.45
N GLU A 45 -34.21 4.09 -9.47
CA GLU A 45 -34.07 5.55 -9.58
C GLU A 45 -33.18 5.89 -10.79
N GLN A 46 -33.74 6.64 -11.75
CA GLN A 46 -33.14 6.95 -13.05
C GLN A 46 -31.67 7.40 -12.95
N PHE A 47 -31.32 8.16 -11.91
CA PHE A 47 -29.97 8.66 -11.72
C PHE A 47 -28.96 7.58 -11.30
N GLU A 48 -29.34 6.64 -10.43
CA GLU A 48 -28.46 5.54 -10.03
C GLU A 48 -28.15 4.61 -11.20
N TYR A 49 -29.14 4.36 -12.07
CA TYR A 49 -28.90 3.61 -13.31
C TYR A 49 -27.91 4.32 -14.24
N ILE A 50 -28.05 5.64 -14.42
CA ILE A 50 -27.13 6.43 -15.26
C ILE A 50 -25.69 6.35 -14.75
N LYS A 51 -25.48 6.36 -13.43
CA LYS A 51 -24.14 6.21 -12.85
C LYS A 51 -23.47 4.92 -13.33
N THR A 52 -24.18 3.79 -13.26
CA THR A 52 -23.64 2.50 -13.68
C THR A 52 -23.21 2.49 -15.16
N LEU A 53 -23.92 3.22 -16.02
CA LEU A 53 -23.58 3.37 -17.43
C LEU A 53 -22.40 4.30 -17.65
N ILE A 54 -22.31 5.40 -16.89
CA ILE A 54 -21.14 6.29 -16.95
C ILE A 54 -19.88 5.52 -16.52
N ASP A 55 -19.99 4.68 -15.49
CA ASP A 55 -18.86 3.89 -14.98
C ASP A 55 -18.37 2.83 -15.98
N SER A 56 -19.25 2.31 -16.84
CA SER A 56 -18.86 1.36 -17.91
C SER A 56 -18.24 2.03 -19.12
N CYS A 57 -18.47 3.34 -19.31
CA CYS A 57 -18.03 4.05 -20.49
C CYS A 57 -16.54 4.42 -20.45
N ASP A 58 -15.90 4.39 -21.62
CA ASP A 58 -14.51 4.80 -21.78
C ASP A 58 -14.40 6.33 -21.88
N TYR A 59 -15.32 6.98 -22.58
CA TYR A 59 -15.33 8.44 -22.78
C TYR A 59 -16.72 9.03 -22.52
N TYR A 60 -16.75 10.28 -22.08
CA TYR A 60 -17.98 11.02 -21.83
C TYR A 60 -18.04 12.25 -22.74
N VAL A 61 -19.05 12.35 -23.59
CA VAL A 61 -19.31 13.50 -24.47
C VAL A 61 -20.42 14.35 -23.89
N LEU A 62 -20.12 15.62 -23.62
CA LEU A 62 -21.08 16.59 -23.11
C LEU A 62 -21.41 17.64 -24.18
N ILE A 63 -22.69 17.80 -24.51
CA ILE A 63 -23.16 18.83 -25.45
C ILE A 63 -24.03 19.85 -24.69
N ILE A 64 -23.61 21.11 -24.72
CA ILE A 64 -24.30 22.23 -24.07
C ILE A 64 -24.75 23.24 -25.13
N ALA A 65 -26.01 23.67 -25.02
CA ALA A 65 -26.61 24.68 -25.87
C ALA A 65 -27.50 25.63 -25.04
N GLY A 66 -28.63 26.08 -25.59
CA GLY A 66 -29.47 27.11 -24.99
C GLY A 66 -30.24 26.72 -23.74
N ARG A 67 -30.24 25.43 -23.33
CA ARG A 67 -31.02 24.93 -22.18
C ARG A 67 -30.15 24.40 -21.07
N TYR A 68 -30.52 24.68 -19.82
CA TYR A 68 -29.96 24.04 -18.63
C TYR A 68 -30.61 22.66 -18.39
N GLY A 69 -31.90 22.54 -18.75
CA GLY A 69 -32.66 21.31 -18.60
C GLY A 69 -33.49 21.23 -17.32
N THR A 70 -34.19 20.11 -17.13
CA THR A 70 -35.06 19.90 -15.99
C THR A 70 -34.24 19.69 -14.71
N GLN A 71 -34.50 20.54 -13.72
CA GLN A 71 -33.90 20.42 -12.39
C GLN A 71 -34.54 19.28 -11.59
N SER A 72 -33.70 18.54 -10.87
CA SER A 72 -34.11 17.60 -9.84
C SER A 72 -34.51 18.34 -8.56
N LYS A 73 -35.02 17.61 -7.55
CA LYS A 73 -35.32 18.16 -6.21
C LYS A 73 -34.09 18.82 -5.54
N ALA A 74 -32.89 18.46 -5.97
CA ALA A 74 -31.62 19.02 -5.48
C ALA A 74 -31.18 20.31 -6.20
N GLY A 75 -32.00 20.87 -7.10
CA GLY A 75 -31.72 22.13 -7.82
C GLY A 75 -30.73 22.02 -8.99
N LEU A 76 -30.13 20.84 -9.21
CA LEU A 76 -29.27 20.57 -10.36
C LEU A 76 -30.06 19.88 -11.49
N SER A 77 -29.75 20.24 -12.74
CA SER A 77 -30.30 19.53 -13.89
C SER A 77 -29.69 18.12 -14.00
N TYR A 78 -30.43 17.19 -14.61
CA TYR A 78 -29.94 15.82 -14.81
C TYR A 78 -28.57 15.80 -15.51
N THR A 79 -28.43 16.52 -16.62
CA THR A 79 -27.17 16.67 -17.37
C THR A 79 -26.04 17.24 -16.51
N HIS A 80 -26.33 18.19 -15.61
CA HIS A 80 -25.32 18.73 -14.70
C HIS A 80 -24.90 17.68 -13.66
N ARG A 81 -25.85 16.93 -13.09
CA ARG A 81 -25.53 15.83 -12.16
C ARG A 81 -24.70 14.73 -12.83
N GLU A 82 -25.04 14.37 -14.07
CA GLU A 82 -24.29 13.41 -14.89
C GLU A 82 -22.85 13.88 -15.12
N TYR A 83 -22.66 15.16 -15.47
CA TYR A 83 -21.33 15.75 -15.64
C TYR A 83 -20.51 15.67 -14.35
N GLN A 84 -21.07 16.10 -13.21
CA GLN A 84 -20.36 16.06 -11.94
C GLN A 84 -19.94 14.63 -11.57
N TYR A 85 -20.82 13.66 -11.83
CA TYR A 85 -20.51 12.25 -11.60
C TYR A 85 -19.39 11.72 -12.51
N ALA A 86 -19.45 12.00 -13.82
CA ALA A 86 -18.42 11.59 -14.76
C ALA A 86 -17.05 12.17 -14.40
N VAL A 87 -17.02 13.43 -13.95
CA VAL A 87 -15.78 14.07 -13.46
C VAL A 87 -15.27 13.39 -12.19
N SER A 88 -16.14 13.12 -11.21
CA SER A 88 -15.72 12.47 -9.95
C SER A 88 -15.27 11.02 -10.14
N SER A 89 -15.85 10.29 -11.09
CA SER A 89 -15.46 8.90 -11.42
C SER A 89 -14.22 8.83 -12.32
N GLY A 90 -13.59 9.96 -12.67
CA GLY A 90 -12.36 9.98 -13.47
C GLY A 90 -12.57 9.61 -14.94
N VAL A 91 -13.80 9.66 -15.45
CA VAL A 91 -14.09 9.40 -16.87
C VAL A 91 -13.63 10.61 -17.69
N PRO A 92 -12.84 10.43 -18.78
CA PRO A 92 -12.45 11.54 -19.63
C PRO A 92 -13.67 12.24 -20.27
N VAL A 93 -13.87 13.52 -19.91
CA VAL A 93 -14.98 14.34 -20.40
C VAL A 93 -14.54 15.22 -21.58
N LEU A 94 -15.24 15.08 -22.70
CA LEU A 94 -15.12 15.88 -23.93
C LEU A 94 -16.33 16.83 -24.01
N ALA A 95 -16.11 18.11 -23.72
CA ALA A 95 -17.18 19.10 -23.64
C ALA A 95 -17.29 20.00 -24.89
N PHE A 96 -18.51 20.13 -25.40
CA PHE A 96 -18.87 20.89 -26.60
C PHE A 96 -19.95 21.92 -26.27
N ILE A 97 -19.56 23.20 -26.29
CA ILE A 97 -20.45 24.31 -25.92
C ILE A 97 -20.82 25.10 -27.17
N HIS A 98 -22.09 25.44 -27.33
CA HIS A 98 -22.52 26.24 -28.48
C HIS A 98 -21.87 27.64 -28.45
N GLY A 99 -21.18 28.03 -29.52
CA GLY A 99 -20.34 29.24 -29.59
C GLY A 99 -21.13 30.54 -29.60
N ASN A 100 -22.43 30.50 -29.91
CA ASN A 100 -23.31 31.67 -29.90
C ASN A 100 -24.68 31.33 -29.30
N LEU A 101 -24.77 31.25 -27.97
CA LEU A 101 -26.02 30.95 -27.28
C LEU A 101 -27.17 31.92 -27.62
N PRO A 102 -26.95 33.25 -27.74
CA PRO A 102 -28.02 34.18 -28.13
C PRO A 102 -28.64 33.91 -29.51
N SER A 103 -27.89 33.31 -30.44
CA SER A 103 -28.42 32.97 -31.78
C SER A 103 -29.38 31.78 -31.81
N ILE A 104 -29.47 31.01 -30.71
CA ILE A 104 -30.35 29.85 -30.63
C ILE A 104 -31.80 30.33 -30.48
N SER A 105 -32.70 29.76 -31.29
CA SER A 105 -34.13 30.09 -31.25
C SER A 105 -34.70 30.01 -29.84
N ALA A 106 -35.57 30.94 -29.44
CA ALA A 106 -36.17 30.96 -28.10
C ALA A 106 -36.86 29.64 -27.69
N LYS A 107 -37.38 28.86 -28.65
CA LYS A 107 -37.98 27.53 -28.40
C LYS A 107 -36.97 26.48 -27.90
N LYS A 108 -35.69 26.68 -28.23
CA LYS A 108 -34.55 25.83 -27.85
C LYS A 108 -33.68 26.47 -26.76
N SER A 109 -34.15 27.52 -26.11
CA SER A 109 -33.39 28.25 -25.08
C SER A 109 -34.17 28.33 -23.78
N GLU A 110 -33.47 28.52 -22.65
CA GLU A 110 -34.11 28.82 -21.37
C GLU A 110 -34.88 30.14 -21.46
N THR A 111 -36.12 30.11 -20.97
CA THR A 111 -37.00 31.28 -20.93
C THR A 111 -36.94 31.97 -19.58
N THR A 112 -36.71 31.23 -18.50
CA THR A 112 -36.65 31.76 -17.13
C THR A 112 -35.30 32.40 -16.83
N LEU A 113 -35.31 33.44 -15.98
CA LEU A 113 -34.08 34.08 -15.52
C LEU A 113 -33.20 33.09 -14.72
N ASP A 114 -33.82 32.30 -13.85
CA ASP A 114 -33.13 31.29 -13.05
C ASP A 114 -32.48 30.20 -13.91
N GLY A 115 -33.18 29.73 -14.96
CA GLY A 115 -32.64 28.75 -15.90
C GLY A 115 -31.45 29.28 -16.67
N LYS A 116 -31.50 30.54 -17.13
CA LYS A 116 -30.38 31.21 -17.79
C LYS A 116 -29.18 31.36 -16.86
N ALA A 117 -29.41 31.78 -15.61
CA ALA A 117 -28.35 31.90 -14.61
C ALA A 117 -27.71 30.55 -14.28
N ALA A 118 -28.52 29.49 -14.12
CA ALA A 118 -28.05 28.14 -13.88
C ALA A 118 -27.22 27.59 -15.06
N LEU A 119 -27.66 27.83 -16.30
CA LEU A 119 -26.92 27.47 -17.50
C LEU A 119 -25.54 28.15 -17.53
N GLN A 120 -25.49 29.46 -17.27
CA GLN A 120 -24.23 30.21 -17.23
C GLN A 120 -23.28 29.68 -16.15
N LYS A 121 -23.81 29.37 -14.97
CA LYS A 121 -23.02 28.75 -13.89
C LYS A 121 -22.45 27.40 -14.31
N PHE A 122 -23.24 26.55 -14.95
CA PHE A 122 -22.81 25.24 -15.44
C PHE A 122 -21.74 25.36 -16.53
N ILE A 123 -21.91 26.26 -17.48
CA ILE A 123 -20.88 26.55 -18.50
C ILE A 123 -19.59 26.98 -17.83
N GLY A 124 -19.65 27.91 -16.87
CA GLY A 124 -18.48 28.36 -16.13
C GLY A 124 -17.81 27.27 -15.29
N GLU A 125 -18.55 26.23 -14.87
CA GLU A 125 -17.99 25.05 -14.20
C GLU A 125 -17.29 24.11 -15.19
N VAL A 126 -17.88 23.89 -16.36
CA VAL A 126 -17.30 23.06 -17.43
C VAL A 126 -16.05 23.69 -18.05
N GLU A 127 -15.98 25.02 -18.11
CA GLU A 127 -14.84 25.77 -18.62
C GLU A 127 -13.65 25.79 -17.65
N LYS A 128 -13.87 25.53 -16.36
CA LYS A 128 -12.79 25.49 -15.37
C LYS A 128 -11.98 24.20 -15.50
N GLY A 129 -10.71 24.34 -15.87
CA GLY A 129 -9.73 23.25 -15.82
C GLY A 129 -9.76 22.26 -16.98
N ARG A 130 -10.48 22.54 -18.07
CA ARG A 130 -10.57 21.65 -19.25
C ARG A 130 -10.53 22.42 -20.57
N LEU A 131 -9.91 21.82 -21.59
CA LEU A 131 -9.98 22.33 -22.97
C LEU A 131 -11.37 22.02 -23.55
N ARG A 132 -12.10 23.06 -23.96
CA ARG A 132 -13.43 22.93 -24.59
C ARG A 132 -13.38 23.22 -26.08
N ARG A 133 -14.28 22.61 -26.85
CA ARG A 133 -14.52 22.99 -28.26
C ARG A 133 -15.86 23.69 -28.38
N SER A 134 -15.91 24.74 -29.19
CA SER A 134 -17.15 25.41 -29.54
C SER A 134 -17.73 24.84 -30.84
N TRP A 135 -19.05 24.90 -30.97
CA TRP A 135 -19.77 24.53 -32.19
C TRP A 135 -20.89 25.53 -32.50
N THR A 136 -21.26 25.67 -33.77
CA THR A 136 -22.30 26.63 -34.23
C THR A 136 -23.40 25.96 -35.05
N ASP A 137 -23.11 24.79 -35.60
CA ASP A 137 -24.00 23.99 -36.43
C ASP A 137 -23.65 22.50 -36.31
N ILE A 138 -24.52 21.64 -36.83
CA ILE A 138 -24.36 20.18 -36.73
C ILE A 138 -23.08 19.68 -37.41
N GLY A 139 -22.66 20.30 -38.53
CA GLY A 139 -21.43 19.93 -39.23
C GLY A 139 -20.20 20.22 -38.38
N SER A 140 -20.13 21.44 -37.81
CA SER A 140 -19.04 21.81 -36.89
C SER A 140 -19.00 20.93 -35.64
N LEU A 141 -20.17 20.55 -35.10
CA LEU A 141 -20.27 19.63 -33.95
C LEU A 141 -19.76 18.23 -34.29
N LYS A 142 -20.15 17.67 -35.46
CA LYS A 142 -19.69 16.35 -35.90
C LYS A 142 -18.17 16.32 -36.04
N LEU A 143 -17.58 17.35 -36.65
CA LEU A 143 -16.14 17.46 -36.83
C LEU A 143 -15.42 17.58 -35.47
N ALA A 144 -15.87 18.50 -34.61
CA ALA A 144 -15.27 18.73 -33.30
C ALA A 144 -15.29 17.46 -32.43
N VAL A 145 -16.41 16.72 -32.43
CA VAL A 145 -16.52 15.45 -31.70
C VAL A 145 -15.55 14.42 -32.24
N ARG A 146 -15.46 14.28 -33.57
CA ARG A 146 -14.57 13.31 -34.19
C ARG A 146 -13.10 13.58 -33.83
N GLU A 147 -12.65 14.83 -34.00
CA GLU A 147 -11.28 15.23 -33.67
C GLU A 147 -10.97 15.03 -32.19
N ALA A 148 -11.90 15.41 -31.30
CA ALA A 148 -11.71 15.25 -29.87
C ALA A 148 -11.63 13.78 -29.44
N LEU A 149 -12.45 12.90 -30.02
CA LEU A 149 -12.40 11.46 -29.76
C LEU A 149 -11.09 10.85 -30.26
N ASP A 150 -10.67 11.16 -31.50
CA ASP A 150 -9.43 10.62 -32.06
C ASP A 150 -8.21 11.05 -31.21
N HIS A 151 -8.19 12.32 -30.78
CA HIS A 151 -7.15 12.85 -29.89
C HIS A 151 -7.21 12.21 -28.49
N ALA A 152 -8.40 12.07 -27.89
CA ALA A 152 -8.57 11.47 -26.57
C ALA A 152 -8.13 10.01 -26.54
N LYS A 153 -8.42 9.24 -27.60
CA LYS A 153 -7.95 7.86 -27.76
C LYS A 153 -6.44 7.76 -27.89
N ALA A 154 -5.79 8.74 -28.50
CA ALA A 154 -4.34 8.77 -28.65
C ALA A 154 -3.61 9.13 -27.35
N ILE A 155 -4.11 10.14 -26.61
CA ILE A 155 -3.41 10.67 -25.41
C ILE A 155 -3.82 9.96 -24.12
N SER A 156 -5.09 9.56 -24.00
CA SER A 156 -5.63 8.90 -22.82
C SER A 156 -6.38 7.63 -23.24
N PRO A 157 -5.65 6.59 -23.68
CA PRO A 157 -6.25 5.33 -24.09
C PRO A 157 -6.90 4.64 -22.88
N ARG A 158 -8.18 4.30 -23.03
CA ARG A 158 -8.92 3.51 -22.03
C ARG A 158 -8.85 2.02 -22.33
N THR A 159 -9.39 1.20 -21.43
CA THR A 159 -9.39 -0.26 -21.56
C THR A 159 -9.97 -0.66 -22.91
N GLY A 160 -11.17 -0.15 -23.24
CA GLY A 160 -11.90 -0.42 -24.47
C GLY A 160 -12.24 -1.90 -24.67
N TRP A 161 -12.99 -2.15 -25.72
CA TRP A 161 -13.42 -3.47 -26.17
C TRP A 161 -12.48 -4.03 -27.24
N VAL A 162 -12.08 -5.27 -27.06
CA VAL A 162 -11.36 -6.06 -28.06
C VAL A 162 -12.18 -7.31 -28.39
N SER A 163 -12.19 -7.72 -29.65
CA SER A 163 -12.85 -8.99 -30.02
C SER A 163 -12.11 -10.15 -29.37
N ALA A 164 -12.85 -11.14 -28.86
CA ALA A 164 -12.29 -12.36 -28.31
C ALA A 164 -11.36 -13.08 -29.30
N ALA A 165 -11.67 -13.01 -30.61
CA ALA A 165 -10.83 -13.56 -31.67
C ALA A 165 -9.43 -12.90 -31.75
N THR A 166 -9.30 -11.65 -31.32
CA THR A 166 -7.99 -10.96 -31.22
C THR A 166 -7.22 -11.38 -29.97
N VAL A 167 -7.91 -11.70 -28.87
CA VAL A 167 -7.28 -12.13 -27.60
C VAL A 167 -6.82 -13.60 -27.67
N SER A 168 -7.47 -14.41 -28.50
CA SER A 168 -7.06 -15.77 -28.82
C SER A 168 -5.96 -15.85 -29.89
N SER A 169 -5.14 -14.81 -30.07
CA SER A 169 -4.06 -14.89 -31.05
C SER A 169 -3.07 -15.97 -30.60
N ALA A 170 -2.83 -16.93 -31.49
CA ALA A 170 -1.75 -17.90 -31.34
C ALA A 170 -0.42 -17.22 -31.01
N ASP A 171 -0.26 -15.95 -31.40
CA ASP A 171 0.89 -15.09 -31.10
C ASP A 171 1.07 -14.83 -29.60
N VAL A 172 0.01 -14.51 -28.82
CA VAL A 172 0.14 -14.30 -27.35
C VAL A 172 0.51 -15.61 -26.66
N LEU A 173 -0.04 -16.73 -27.13
CA LEU A 173 0.34 -18.05 -26.64
C LEU A 173 1.77 -18.43 -27.03
N ALA A 174 2.22 -18.07 -28.23
CA ALA A 174 3.58 -18.29 -28.71
C ALA A 174 4.60 -17.43 -27.96
N ASP A 175 4.27 -16.17 -27.67
CA ASP A 175 5.07 -15.26 -26.86
C ASP A 175 5.15 -15.76 -25.41
N LEU A 176 4.03 -16.21 -24.84
CA LEU A 176 4.03 -16.79 -23.50
C LEU A 176 4.88 -18.07 -23.44
N HIS A 177 4.84 -18.89 -24.50
CA HIS A 177 5.67 -20.07 -24.61
C HIS A 177 7.16 -19.71 -24.79
N SER A 178 7.49 -18.68 -25.57
CA SER A 178 8.86 -18.22 -25.76
C SER A 178 9.44 -17.60 -24.48
N PHE A 179 8.66 -16.78 -23.77
CA PHE A 179 9.05 -16.22 -22.49
C PHE A 179 9.24 -17.29 -21.42
N ARG A 180 8.40 -18.32 -21.37
CA ARG A 180 8.62 -19.47 -20.47
C ARG A 180 9.94 -20.17 -20.78
N LYS A 181 10.21 -20.46 -22.05
CA LYS A 181 11.44 -21.11 -22.49
C LYS A 181 12.69 -20.29 -22.14
N GLU A 182 12.64 -18.98 -22.34
CA GLU A 182 13.76 -18.10 -21.97
C GLU A 182 13.91 -17.97 -20.45
N ASN A 183 12.82 -17.95 -19.69
CA ASN A 183 12.87 -17.96 -18.22
C ASN A 183 13.48 -19.26 -17.69
N ASP A 184 13.10 -20.41 -18.25
CA ASP A 184 13.69 -21.70 -17.89
C ASP A 184 15.19 -21.75 -18.24
N ARG A 185 15.57 -21.19 -19.40
CA ARG A 185 16.97 -21.06 -19.81
C ARG A 185 17.75 -20.14 -18.87
N LEU A 186 17.21 -18.97 -18.53
CA LEU A 186 17.85 -18.02 -17.62
C LEU A 186 17.99 -18.62 -16.22
N LYS A 187 16.97 -19.32 -15.73
CA LYS A 187 17.05 -20.07 -14.46
C LYS A 187 18.12 -21.15 -14.51
N ALA A 188 18.27 -21.86 -15.62
CA ALA A 188 19.34 -22.83 -15.79
C ALA A 188 20.73 -22.16 -15.79
N GLN A 189 20.89 -21.05 -16.51
CA GLN A 189 22.16 -20.29 -16.53
C GLN A 189 22.50 -19.67 -15.18
N VAL A 190 21.51 -19.16 -14.45
CA VAL A 190 21.67 -18.66 -13.08
C VAL A 190 22.03 -19.82 -12.14
N GLY A 191 21.36 -20.97 -12.27
CA GLY A 191 21.68 -22.17 -11.50
C GLY A 191 23.09 -22.70 -11.74
N GLU A 192 23.63 -22.55 -12.97
CA GLU A 192 25.01 -22.93 -13.29
C GLU A 192 26.08 -21.93 -12.77
N LEU A 193 25.70 -20.66 -12.52
CA LEU A 193 26.60 -19.61 -12.04
C LEU A 193 26.57 -19.43 -10.52
N ILE A 194 25.57 -19.97 -9.83
CA ILE A 194 25.56 -20.04 -8.37
C ILE A 194 26.56 -21.11 -7.96
N ILE A 195 27.71 -20.67 -7.45
CA ILE A 195 28.51 -21.51 -6.56
C ILE A 195 27.61 -21.78 -5.36
N ASP A 196 26.98 -22.95 -5.33
CA ASP A 196 26.15 -23.42 -4.24
C ASP A 196 27.08 -23.62 -3.03
N PHE A 197 27.21 -22.58 -2.20
CA PHE A 197 27.77 -22.73 -0.88
C PHE A 197 26.67 -23.38 -0.04
N PRO A 198 26.77 -24.68 0.29
CA PRO A 198 25.79 -25.30 1.17
C PRO A 198 25.79 -24.51 2.47
N LEU A 199 24.66 -23.86 2.76
CA LEU A 199 24.49 -23.16 4.03
C LEU A 199 24.52 -24.20 5.15
N PRO A 200 25.17 -23.91 6.28
CA PRO A 200 25.07 -24.77 7.45
C PRO A 200 23.60 -24.93 7.86
N ASP A 201 23.21 -26.13 8.28
CA ASP A 201 21.88 -26.37 8.82
C ASP A 201 21.63 -25.50 10.06
N ILE A 202 20.42 -24.96 10.17
CA ILE A 202 19.98 -24.24 11.36
C ILE A 202 19.79 -25.26 12.49
N PRO A 203 20.37 -25.04 13.69
CA PRO A 203 20.17 -25.93 14.84
C PRO A 203 18.69 -26.11 15.18
N SER A 204 18.32 -27.27 15.75
CA SER A 204 16.97 -27.49 16.25
C SER A 204 16.68 -26.57 17.45
N PRO A 205 15.44 -26.07 17.65
CA PRO A 205 15.09 -25.27 18.82
C PRO A 205 15.36 -25.94 20.18
N THR A 206 15.45 -27.27 20.21
CA THR A 206 15.78 -28.07 21.41
C THR A 206 17.29 -28.25 21.61
N ASP A 207 18.11 -27.94 20.60
CA ASP A 207 19.56 -28.04 20.71
C ASP A 207 20.09 -26.99 21.67
N THR A 208 21.15 -27.36 22.40
CA THR A 208 21.78 -26.48 23.40
C THR A 208 23.04 -25.84 22.85
N PHE A 209 23.33 -24.64 23.33
CA PHE A 209 24.58 -23.94 23.06
C PHE A 209 25.15 -23.33 24.34
N GLY A 210 26.45 -23.03 24.33
CA GLY A 210 27.12 -22.31 25.42
C GLY A 210 26.96 -20.80 25.24
N CYS A 211 26.58 -20.11 26.31
CA CYS A 211 26.50 -18.65 26.37
C CYS A 211 27.37 -18.13 27.52
N ASN A 212 28.26 -17.18 27.22
CA ASN A 212 29.16 -16.59 28.20
C ASN A 212 28.53 -15.36 28.85
N ILE A 213 28.57 -15.32 30.17
CA ILE A 213 28.02 -14.26 31.00
C ILE A 213 29.14 -13.68 31.86
N GLY A 214 29.26 -12.35 31.85
CA GLY A 214 30.26 -11.62 32.60
C GLY A 214 29.65 -10.50 33.44
N PRO A 215 30.44 -9.88 34.32
CA PRO A 215 30.00 -8.72 35.07
C PRO A 215 29.75 -7.52 34.16
N VAL A 216 28.73 -6.75 34.50
CA VAL A 216 28.57 -5.39 33.99
C VAL A 216 29.66 -4.51 34.61
N ALA A 217 30.24 -3.60 33.82
CA ALA A 217 31.22 -2.65 34.32
C ALA A 217 30.59 -1.78 35.42
N PRO A 218 31.25 -1.58 36.58
CA PRO A 218 30.72 -0.72 37.64
C PRO A 218 30.46 0.70 37.12
N SER A 219 29.26 1.22 37.35
CA SER A 219 28.89 2.60 37.01
C SER A 219 28.39 3.34 38.25
N GLY A 220 28.85 4.58 38.47
CA GLY A 220 28.39 5.42 39.57
C GLY A 220 28.72 4.84 40.96
N PHE A 221 27.70 4.73 41.81
CA PHE A 221 27.80 4.21 43.19
C PHE A 221 27.60 2.69 43.28
N ALA A 222 28.01 1.92 42.25
CA ALA A 222 27.90 0.47 42.28
C ALA A 222 28.67 -0.09 43.48
N THR A 223 27.99 -0.89 44.30
CA THR A 223 28.59 -1.51 45.50
C THR A 223 28.88 -3.00 45.31
N GLN A 224 28.35 -3.60 44.24
CA GLN A 224 28.42 -5.03 43.95
C GLN A 224 28.82 -5.26 42.50
N GLN A 225 29.44 -6.41 42.25
CA GLN A 225 29.83 -6.88 40.93
C GLN A 225 29.53 -8.37 40.80
N GLY A 226 29.09 -8.78 39.61
CA GLY A 226 28.93 -10.18 39.25
C GLY A 226 30.26 -10.90 39.01
N SER A 227 30.22 -12.23 38.94
CA SER A 227 31.31 -13.06 38.44
C SER A 227 31.17 -13.38 36.96
N PHE A 228 32.22 -13.97 36.38
CA PHE A 228 32.15 -14.64 35.08
C PHE A 228 31.69 -16.09 35.24
N PHE A 229 30.80 -16.52 34.35
CA PHE A 229 30.37 -17.91 34.22
C PHE A 229 29.81 -18.18 32.82
N SER A 230 29.75 -19.44 32.42
CA SER A 230 29.12 -19.83 31.17
C SER A 230 27.98 -20.80 31.45
N VAL A 231 26.90 -20.65 30.70
CA VAL A 231 25.71 -21.50 30.80
C VAL A 231 25.54 -22.31 29.53
N ARG A 232 24.98 -23.50 29.65
CA ARG A 232 24.36 -24.24 28.56
C ARG A 232 22.86 -24.02 28.62
N ILE A 233 22.27 -23.67 27.48
CA ILE A 233 20.85 -23.38 27.35
C ILE A 233 20.39 -23.74 25.93
N ASN A 234 19.16 -24.23 25.79
CA ASN A 234 18.55 -24.45 24.48
C ASN A 234 18.05 -23.15 23.85
N TRP A 235 17.85 -23.16 22.53
CA TRP A 235 17.35 -21.99 21.80
C TRP A 235 15.92 -21.60 22.20
N THR A 236 15.10 -22.56 22.60
CA THR A 236 13.71 -22.34 23.02
C THR A 236 13.64 -21.49 24.31
N ASP A 237 14.44 -21.84 25.32
CA ASP A 237 14.54 -21.18 26.62
C ASP A 237 15.25 -19.83 26.49
N MET A 238 16.33 -19.77 25.70
CA MET A 238 17.01 -18.51 25.41
C MET A 238 16.08 -17.50 24.76
N PHE A 239 15.13 -17.94 23.93
CA PHE A 239 14.21 -17.02 23.26
C PHE A 239 13.34 -16.24 24.25
N ILE A 240 13.01 -16.82 25.41
CA ILE A 240 12.26 -16.13 26.46
C ILE A 240 13.10 -14.98 27.05
N HIS A 241 14.38 -15.24 27.33
CA HIS A 241 15.29 -14.23 27.85
C HIS A 241 15.54 -13.14 26.82
N PHE A 242 15.77 -13.52 25.56
CA PHE A 242 15.98 -12.59 24.46
C PHE A 242 14.75 -11.73 24.19
N HIS A 243 13.56 -12.33 24.05
CA HIS A 243 12.31 -11.65 23.71
C HIS A 243 11.90 -10.61 24.76
N ARG A 244 12.02 -10.95 26.05
CA ARG A 244 11.54 -10.11 27.15
C ARG A 244 12.50 -8.99 27.54
N ASN A 245 13.79 -9.18 27.27
CA ASN A 245 14.85 -8.28 27.74
C ASN A 245 15.54 -7.54 26.61
N LEU A 246 15.04 -7.64 25.37
CA LEU A 246 15.52 -6.80 24.28
C LEU A 246 15.06 -5.36 24.53
N SER A 247 16.01 -4.44 24.71
CA SER A 247 15.76 -3.00 24.77
C SER A 247 15.77 -2.44 23.36
N TRP A 248 14.64 -1.88 22.93
CA TRP A 248 14.47 -1.30 21.61
C TRP A 248 13.48 -0.13 21.64
N SER A 249 13.61 0.76 20.67
CA SER A 249 12.72 1.90 20.47
C SER A 249 12.29 1.99 19.00
N SER A 250 11.11 2.53 18.75
CA SER A 250 10.59 2.77 17.40
C SER A 250 10.54 4.26 17.06
N ASN A 251 10.66 4.58 15.78
CA ASN A 251 10.48 5.91 15.22
C ASN A 251 9.75 5.83 13.86
N ASP A 252 9.00 6.88 13.52
CA ASP A 252 8.12 6.97 12.35
C ASP A 252 8.65 7.95 11.30
N TRP A 253 9.96 7.88 11.02
CA TRP A 253 10.64 8.84 10.15
C TRP A 253 10.17 8.72 8.69
N ASN A 254 9.73 9.85 8.12
CA ASN A 254 9.26 9.95 6.72
C ASN A 254 8.04 9.05 6.37
N GLY A 255 7.22 8.71 7.37
CA GLY A 255 6.01 7.88 7.16
C GLY A 255 6.30 6.38 7.02
N GLU A 256 7.52 5.95 7.31
CA GLU A 256 7.92 4.56 7.43
C GLU A 256 8.33 4.27 8.88
N ASP A 257 7.83 3.15 9.41
CA ASP A 257 8.15 2.72 10.77
C ASP A 257 9.47 1.97 10.79
N TYR A 258 10.38 2.42 11.65
CA TYR A 258 11.66 1.77 11.93
C TYR A 258 11.79 1.51 13.43
N TYR A 259 12.70 0.61 13.77
CA TYR A 259 13.10 0.39 15.16
C TYR A 259 14.62 0.29 15.28
N TYR A 260 15.13 0.63 16.46
CA TYR A 260 16.53 0.50 16.84
C TYR A 260 16.66 -0.32 18.12
N VAL A 261 17.65 -1.22 18.17
CA VAL A 261 17.96 -2.04 19.34
C VAL A 261 19.10 -1.40 20.12
N ASN A 262 18.89 -1.14 21.41
CA ASN A 262 19.97 -0.82 22.33
C ASN A 262 20.66 -2.12 22.77
N GLU A 263 21.74 -2.48 22.08
CA GLU A 263 22.43 -3.75 22.30
C GLU A 263 23.06 -3.86 23.69
N GLU A 264 23.66 -2.79 24.21
CA GLU A 264 24.33 -2.81 25.52
C GLU A 264 23.35 -3.06 26.67
N GLU A 265 22.20 -2.36 26.64
CA GLU A 265 21.12 -2.58 27.59
C GLU A 265 20.51 -3.98 27.42
N SER A 266 20.33 -4.43 26.18
CA SER A 266 19.78 -5.77 25.88
C SER A 266 20.69 -6.87 26.41
N MET A 267 21.99 -6.80 26.16
CA MET A 267 22.96 -7.78 26.64
C MET A 267 22.97 -7.87 28.17
N THR A 268 22.92 -6.71 28.84
CA THR A 268 22.85 -6.60 30.29
C THR A 268 21.56 -7.19 30.84
N ALA A 269 20.41 -6.83 30.25
CA ALA A 269 19.12 -7.31 30.71
C ALA A 269 18.96 -8.83 30.47
N ILE A 270 19.44 -9.35 29.34
CA ILE A 270 19.45 -10.79 29.03
C ILE A 270 20.36 -11.54 30.00
N GLY A 271 21.62 -11.12 30.17
CA GLY A 271 22.57 -11.79 31.07
C GLY A 271 22.08 -11.82 32.52
N SER A 272 21.56 -10.70 33.00
CA SER A 272 20.97 -10.59 34.34
C SER A 272 19.68 -11.41 34.47
N SER A 273 18.84 -11.50 33.43
CA SER A 273 17.65 -12.36 33.45
C SER A 273 18.00 -13.84 33.58
N ILE A 274 19.06 -14.30 32.90
CA ILE A 274 19.57 -15.67 33.02
C ILE A 274 20.12 -15.91 34.43
N ALA A 275 20.95 -15.00 34.95
CA ALA A 275 21.48 -15.10 36.31
C ALA A 275 20.36 -15.20 37.36
N LYS A 276 19.31 -14.38 37.23
CA LYS A 276 18.13 -14.38 38.12
C LYS A 276 17.29 -15.66 38.02
N THR A 277 17.37 -16.36 36.89
CA THR A 277 16.69 -17.65 36.72
C THR A 277 17.42 -18.77 37.46
N ILE A 278 18.75 -18.66 37.57
CA ILE A 278 19.59 -19.60 38.30
C ILE A 278 19.57 -19.28 39.80
N ASP A 279 19.74 -18.02 40.17
CA ASP A 279 19.67 -17.53 41.54
C ASP A 279 18.68 -16.35 41.64
N PRO A 280 17.42 -16.64 42.04
CA PRO A 280 16.39 -15.62 42.21
C PRO A 280 16.68 -14.57 43.30
N MET A 281 17.69 -14.78 44.15
CA MET A 281 18.07 -13.78 45.17
C MET A 281 18.82 -12.58 44.57
N ILE A 282 19.31 -12.68 43.34
CA ILE A 282 19.99 -11.58 42.64
C ILE A 282 18.95 -10.52 42.24
N SER A 283 18.97 -9.35 42.87
CA SER A 283 18.05 -8.26 42.54
C SER A 283 18.61 -7.32 41.46
N GLU A 284 19.91 -7.07 41.48
CA GLU A 284 20.60 -6.09 40.63
C GLU A 284 20.91 -6.64 39.22
N ASN A 285 21.09 -5.75 38.24
CA ASN A 285 21.48 -6.11 36.88
C ASN A 285 23.00 -6.13 36.75
N LEU A 286 23.63 -7.13 37.37
CA LEU A 286 25.08 -7.23 37.51
C LEU A 286 25.76 -8.05 36.40
N PHE A 287 24.99 -8.64 35.50
CA PHE A 287 25.48 -9.61 34.53
C PHE A 287 25.09 -9.24 33.11
N SER A 288 25.99 -9.45 32.16
CA SER A 288 25.78 -9.19 30.73
C SER A 288 26.28 -10.37 29.90
N ILE A 289 25.55 -10.71 28.85
CA ILE A 289 26.04 -11.68 27.86
C ILE A 289 27.11 -11.04 26.97
N PHE A 290 28.00 -11.87 26.43
CA PHE A 290 29.06 -11.37 25.56
C PHE A 290 28.50 -10.98 24.19
N LYS A 291 29.08 -9.96 23.56
CA LYS A 291 28.65 -9.47 22.23
C LYS A 291 28.61 -10.58 21.17
N ALA A 292 29.61 -11.44 21.13
CA ALA A 292 29.64 -12.57 20.20
C ALA A 292 28.45 -13.55 20.40
N ASP A 293 28.06 -13.79 21.65
CA ASP A 293 26.92 -14.65 21.97
C ASP A 293 25.60 -13.94 21.64
N PHE A 294 25.48 -12.63 21.90
CA PHE A 294 24.32 -11.83 21.49
C PHE A 294 24.11 -11.85 19.98
N ASP A 295 25.17 -11.64 19.20
CA ASP A 295 25.11 -11.66 17.73
C ASP A 295 24.72 -13.03 17.18
N ARG A 296 25.26 -14.09 17.79
CA ARG A 296 24.90 -15.47 17.45
C ARG A 296 23.41 -15.74 17.74
N ILE A 297 22.92 -15.29 18.89
CA ILE A 297 21.51 -15.43 19.28
C ILE A 297 20.59 -14.65 18.35
N LYS A 298 20.94 -13.40 18.06
CA LYS A 298 20.21 -12.53 17.13
C LYS A 298 20.13 -13.17 15.74
N SER A 299 21.27 -13.65 15.21
CA SER A 299 21.33 -14.30 13.89
C SER A 299 20.47 -15.56 13.83
N TYR A 300 20.52 -16.40 14.86
CA TYR A 300 19.69 -17.60 14.92
C TYR A 300 18.19 -17.25 14.86
N TYR A 301 17.71 -16.28 15.64
CA TYR A 301 16.29 -15.92 15.63
C TYR A 301 15.85 -15.16 14.37
N LEU A 302 16.78 -14.51 13.68
CA LEU A 302 16.55 -13.93 12.37
C LEU A 302 16.32 -15.02 11.33
N GLU A 303 17.23 -16.00 11.24
CA GLU A 303 17.10 -17.15 10.32
C GLU A 303 15.91 -18.06 10.66
N ALA A 304 15.59 -18.20 11.96
CA ALA A 304 14.41 -18.93 12.41
C ALA A 304 13.08 -18.18 12.18
N GLY A 305 13.12 -16.94 11.68
CA GLY A 305 11.94 -16.12 11.38
C GLY A 305 11.18 -15.62 12.62
N LEU A 306 11.84 -15.59 13.79
CA LEU A 306 11.26 -15.08 15.04
C LEU A 306 11.61 -13.60 15.29
N PHE A 307 12.67 -13.13 14.64
CA PHE A 307 13.20 -11.77 14.69
C PHE A 307 13.28 -11.19 13.27
N THR A 308 13.13 -9.87 13.11
CA THR A 308 13.16 -9.19 11.81
C THR A 308 13.89 -7.86 11.94
N GLU A 309 14.79 -7.52 11.02
CA GLU A 309 15.44 -6.19 10.97
C GLU A 309 14.61 -5.14 10.20
N ALA A 310 13.53 -5.56 9.56
CA ALA A 310 12.63 -4.69 8.80
C ALA A 310 11.33 -4.40 9.55
N GLY A 311 10.82 -3.18 9.39
CA GLY A 311 9.53 -2.71 9.92
C GLY A 311 9.64 -1.95 11.25
N GLY A 312 8.50 -1.73 11.90
CA GLY A 312 8.39 -0.93 13.13
C GLY A 312 8.58 -1.69 14.45
N GLN A 313 8.88 -3.00 14.42
CA GLN A 313 9.08 -3.80 15.63
C GLN A 313 10.04 -4.98 15.38
N PRO A 314 10.82 -5.40 16.39
CA PRO A 314 11.85 -6.44 16.24
C PRO A 314 11.34 -7.87 16.09
N PHE A 315 10.17 -8.19 16.64
CA PHE A 315 9.67 -9.56 16.70
C PHE A 315 8.53 -9.77 15.71
N THR A 316 8.62 -10.87 14.97
CA THR A 316 7.55 -11.28 14.05
C THR A 316 6.30 -11.71 14.83
N GLU A 317 5.15 -11.80 14.15
CA GLU A 317 3.95 -12.37 14.77
C GLU A 317 4.18 -13.79 15.31
N MET A 318 5.01 -14.57 14.60
CA MET A 318 5.41 -15.91 15.03
C MET A 318 6.24 -15.84 16.31
N GLY A 319 7.27 -15.00 16.35
CA GLY A 319 8.10 -14.78 17.55
C GLY A 319 7.24 -14.39 18.77
N ASN A 320 6.35 -13.42 18.58
CA ASN A 320 5.42 -13.01 19.64
C ASN A 320 4.48 -14.14 20.09
N LYS A 321 4.01 -14.98 19.16
CA LYS A 321 3.15 -16.13 19.47
C LYS A 321 3.90 -17.23 20.23
N ILE A 322 5.14 -17.53 19.86
CA ILE A 322 5.98 -18.52 20.54
C ILE A 322 6.27 -18.08 21.97
N SER A 323 6.70 -16.81 22.16
CA SER A 323 6.95 -16.25 23.48
C SER A 323 5.73 -16.39 24.41
N ARG A 324 4.52 -16.03 23.92
CA ARG A 324 3.28 -16.23 24.69
C ARG A 324 2.97 -17.69 25.02
N ARG A 325 3.22 -18.62 24.10
CA ARG A 325 2.95 -20.06 24.32
C ARG A 325 3.90 -20.70 25.32
N GLN A 326 5.18 -20.32 25.29
CA GLN A 326 6.17 -20.78 26.27
C GLN A 326 5.82 -20.31 27.67
N GLN A 327 5.33 -19.07 27.82
CA GLN A 327 4.84 -18.55 29.11
C GLN A 327 3.67 -19.37 29.66
N ILE A 328 2.73 -19.77 28.80
CA ILE A 328 1.57 -20.57 29.21
C ILE A 328 1.97 -21.99 29.61
N SER A 329 2.87 -22.61 28.85
CA SER A 329 3.23 -24.02 29.03
C SER A 329 4.09 -24.24 30.28
N GLY A 330 4.69 -23.17 30.83
CA GLY A 330 5.65 -23.26 31.92
C GLY A 330 6.97 -23.89 31.47
N ASN A 331 8.08 -23.50 32.12
CA ASN A 331 9.42 -24.03 31.87
C ASN A 331 9.56 -25.46 32.41
N SER A 332 8.80 -26.40 31.85
CA SER A 332 8.67 -27.78 32.37
C SER A 332 9.93 -28.63 32.18
N ASP A 333 10.82 -28.26 31.26
CA ASP A 333 12.14 -28.87 31.02
C ASP A 333 13.18 -27.76 30.73
N SER A 334 13.47 -26.88 31.69
CA SER A 334 14.51 -25.87 31.50
C SER A 334 15.88 -26.53 31.40
N SER A 335 16.53 -26.42 30.25
CA SER A 335 17.87 -26.99 29.98
C SER A 335 19.03 -26.15 30.51
N LEU A 336 18.73 -25.18 31.38
CA LEU A 336 19.68 -24.17 31.84
C LEU A 336 20.62 -24.74 32.91
N GLU A 337 21.89 -24.87 32.57
CA GLU A 337 22.91 -25.40 33.48
C GLU A 337 24.20 -24.55 33.41
N ILE A 338 24.86 -24.31 34.55
CA ILE A 338 26.20 -23.71 34.56
C ILE A 338 27.22 -24.77 34.13
N VAL A 339 27.99 -24.49 33.09
CA VAL A 339 29.00 -25.40 32.55
C VAL A 339 30.43 -25.04 32.95
N SER A 340 30.68 -23.77 33.26
CA SER A 340 32.00 -23.31 33.73
C SER A 340 31.87 -22.02 34.54
N GLY A 341 32.80 -21.84 35.48
CA GLY A 341 32.77 -20.72 36.42
C GLY A 341 31.79 -20.94 37.57
N THR A 342 31.45 -19.87 38.27
CA THR A 342 30.47 -19.93 39.36
C THR A 342 29.72 -18.62 39.41
N LEU A 343 28.39 -18.67 39.45
CA LEU A 343 27.55 -17.50 39.68
C LEU A 343 27.79 -16.99 41.11
N LYS A 344 28.36 -15.79 41.24
CA LYS A 344 28.63 -15.11 42.51
C LYS A 344 28.40 -13.62 42.34
N VAL A 345 27.90 -12.99 43.40
CA VAL A 345 27.88 -11.54 43.55
C VAL A 345 28.85 -11.19 44.67
N SER A 346 29.77 -10.28 44.42
CA SER A 346 30.78 -9.85 45.39
C SER A 346 30.75 -8.33 45.57
N PRO A 347 31.05 -7.81 46.77
CA PRO A 347 31.21 -6.38 46.97
C PRO A 347 32.39 -5.86 46.14
N ILE A 348 32.25 -4.67 45.57
CA ILE A 348 33.36 -3.98 44.91
C ILE A 348 34.30 -3.48 46.01
N SER A 349 35.55 -3.95 46.01
CA SER A 349 36.56 -3.44 46.93
C SER A 349 36.89 -1.99 46.57
N VAL A 350 36.38 -1.03 47.34
CA VAL A 350 36.89 0.34 47.31
C VAL A 350 38.27 0.26 47.96
N ALA A 351 39.33 0.53 47.21
CA ALA A 351 40.63 0.74 47.83
C ALA A 351 40.46 1.92 48.81
N GLU A 352 40.63 1.66 50.11
CA GLU A 352 40.79 2.73 51.09
C GLU A 352 41.93 3.61 50.57
N ALA A 353 41.62 4.86 50.24
CA ALA A 353 42.65 5.84 50.00
C ALA A 353 43.44 5.95 51.31
N ASP A 354 44.68 5.47 51.26
CA ASP A 354 45.65 5.60 52.34
C ASP A 354 45.83 7.10 52.61
N ASP A 355 45.21 7.58 53.69
CA ASP A 355 45.15 8.99 54.09
C ASP A 355 46.47 9.47 54.74
N ASP A 356 47.59 8.80 54.44
CA ASP A 356 48.93 9.20 54.86
C ASP A 356 49.59 10.09 53.80
N ILE A 357 49.21 11.38 53.81
CA ILE A 357 50.01 12.45 53.20
C ILE A 357 51.06 12.88 54.24
N PRO A 358 52.37 12.63 54.04
CA PRO A 358 53.40 13.21 54.90
C PRO A 358 53.55 14.70 54.54
N PHE A 359 53.47 15.54 55.58
CA PHE A 359 53.60 17.00 55.56
C PHE A 359 54.80 17.55 54.77
#